data_AF-A0A0L1II84-F1
#
_entry.id   AF-A0A0L1II84-F1
#
_cell.length_a   1.000
_cell.length_b   1.000
_cell.length_c   1.000
_cell.angle_alpha   90.00
_cell.angle_beta   90.00
_cell.angle_gamma   90.00
#
_symmetry.space_group_name_H-M   'P 1'
#
loop_
_entity.id
_entity.type
_entity.pdbx_description
1 polymer ?
#
loop_
_entity_poly.entity_id
_entity_poly.type
_entity_poly.pdbx_seq_one_letter_code
_entity_poly.pdbx_strand_id
1 'polypeptide(L)'
;SIKGKQLLGSKEQINNKFYYLFKDLEIAGKESIGRYQRHLRKDNFDISEFKKEEEYFGTIAFESNVDLSLEDVYTLYDQRWEIEEMFNFYKNILELSKTRVHSEMKVYTTEFINYLSLIIGTRVKNQFIKLDLHKNYSFKQIIEYLRSYKMEQISGKEWKKSKMLKYVRNLADLLNI
;
A
#
# COMPACT_ATOMS: atom_id res chain seq x y z
N SER A 1 -1.91 1.24 -16.75
CA SER A 1 -1.50 0.22 -17.73
C SER A 1 -0.10 -0.24 -17.38
N ILE A 2 0.14 -1.56 -17.36
CA ILE A 2 1.43 -2.16 -17.03
C ILE A 2 2.57 -1.69 -17.94
N LYS A 3 2.25 -1.15 -19.13
CA LYS A 3 3.24 -0.60 -20.07
C LYS A 3 4.06 0.59 -19.57
N GLY A 4 3.73 1.17 -18.40
CA GLY A 4 4.46 2.31 -17.82
C GLY A 4 5.44 1.98 -16.70
N LYS A 5 5.39 0.77 -16.12
CA LYS A 5 6.32 0.32 -15.09
C LYS A 5 7.35 -0.61 -15.75
N GLN A 6 8.63 -0.48 -15.42
CA GLN A 6 9.71 -1.33 -15.94
C GLN A 6 9.58 -2.76 -15.39
N LEU A 7 8.57 -3.48 -15.87
CA LEU A 7 8.06 -4.73 -15.32
C LEU A 7 8.11 -5.81 -16.40
N LEU A 8 8.69 -6.96 -16.06
CA LEU A 8 8.60 -8.19 -16.84
C LEU A 8 7.69 -9.17 -16.11
N GLY A 9 6.87 -9.92 -16.86
CA GLY A 9 5.94 -10.88 -16.29
C GLY A 9 5.89 -12.17 -17.10
N SER A 10 5.77 -13.32 -16.43
CA SER A 10 5.49 -14.60 -17.05
C SER A 10 4.41 -15.35 -16.27
N LYS A 11 3.69 -16.22 -16.98
CA LYS A 11 2.60 -17.04 -16.45
C LYS A 11 2.82 -18.48 -16.88
N GLU A 12 2.64 -19.40 -15.94
CA GLU A 12 2.75 -20.83 -16.20
C GLU A 12 1.64 -21.59 -15.46
N GLN A 13 1.19 -22.72 -16.00
CA GLN A 13 0.19 -23.57 -15.36
C GLN A 13 0.85 -24.90 -14.97
N ILE A 14 0.80 -25.24 -13.69
CA ILE A 14 1.37 -26.48 -13.14
C ILE A 14 0.34 -27.11 -12.20
N ASN A 15 0.04 -28.40 -12.35
CA ASN A 15 -0.86 -29.15 -11.48
C ASN A 15 -2.20 -28.45 -11.17
N ASN A 16 -2.85 -27.92 -12.22
CA ASN A 16 -4.14 -27.21 -12.13
C ASN A 16 -4.10 -25.91 -11.29
N LYS A 17 -2.91 -25.34 -11.08
CA LYS A 17 -2.68 -24.02 -10.49
C LYS A 17 -1.97 -23.11 -11.49
N PHE A 18 -2.18 -21.81 -11.35
CA PHE A 18 -1.54 -20.79 -12.17
C PHE A 18 -0.48 -20.08 -11.34
N TYR A 19 0.74 -20.01 -11.90
CA TYR A 19 1.88 -19.33 -11.33
C TYR A 19 2.18 -18.08 -12.14
N TYR A 20 2.43 -16.97 -11.44
CA TYR A 20 2.76 -15.68 -12.04
C TYR A 20 4.07 -15.21 -11.47
N LEU A 21 5.04 -14.95 -12.32
CA LEU A 21 6.35 -14.41 -11.95
C LEU A 21 6.47 -13.01 -12.51
N PHE A 22 6.86 -12.06 -11.66
CA PHE A 22 7.13 -10.70 -12.03
C PHE A 22 8.55 -10.32 -11.65
N LYS A 23 9.20 -9.52 -12.50
CA LYS A 23 10.47 -8.85 -12.21
C LYS A 23 10.25 -7.35 -12.30
N ASP A 24 10.23 -6.70 -11.15
CA ASP A 24 10.05 -5.25 -11.02
C ASP A 24 11.43 -4.60 -10.84
N LEU A 25 11.89 -3.87 -11.86
CA LEU A 25 13.23 -3.29 -11.86
C LEU A 25 13.38 -2.15 -10.83
N GLU A 26 12.29 -1.47 -10.47
CA GLU A 26 12.33 -0.42 -9.46
C GLU A 26 12.49 -1.02 -8.05
N ILE A 27 11.76 -2.10 -7.77
CA ILE A 27 11.91 -2.86 -6.52
C ILE A 27 13.31 -3.47 -6.45
N ALA A 28 13.79 -4.06 -7.56
CA ALA A 28 15.13 -4.64 -7.62
C ALA A 28 16.23 -3.61 -7.28
N GLY A 29 16.12 -2.39 -7.83
CA GLY A 29 17.03 -1.29 -7.52
C GLY A 29 16.99 -0.87 -6.04
N LYS A 30 15.79 -0.76 -5.45
CA LYS A 30 15.62 -0.43 -4.03
C LYS A 30 16.22 -1.51 -3.11
N GLU A 31 16.02 -2.78 -3.43
CA GLU A 31 16.58 -3.90 -2.67
C GLU A 31 18.10 -3.93 -2.75
N SER A 32 18.67 -3.74 -3.93
CA SER A 32 20.12 -3.66 -4.14
C SER A 32 20.75 -2.54 -3.30
N ILE A 33 20.22 -1.32 -3.37
CA ILE A 33 20.68 -0.18 -2.58
C ILE A 33 20.54 -0.47 -1.07
N GLY A 34 19.37 -0.95 -0.64
CA GLY A 34 19.10 -1.23 0.77
C GLY A 34 19.96 -2.36 1.35
N ARG A 35 20.31 -3.36 0.53
CA ARG A 35 21.25 -4.42 0.91
C ARG A 35 22.66 -3.86 1.04
N TYR A 36 23.14 -3.11 0.05
CA TYR A 36 24.44 -2.43 0.09
C TYR A 36 24.60 -1.54 1.33
N GLN A 37 23.60 -0.72 1.65
CA GLN A 37 23.62 0.15 2.84
C GLN A 37 23.67 -0.63 4.16
N ARG A 38 23.00 -1.79 4.25
CA ARG A 38 23.08 -2.66 5.44
C ARG A 38 24.47 -3.27 5.59
N HIS A 39 25.17 -3.53 4.49
CA HIS A 39 26.56 -3.99 4.51
C HIS A 39 27.53 -2.91 4.95
N LEU A 40 27.36 -1.65 4.56
CA LEU A 40 28.19 -0.54 5.08
C LEU A 40 28.14 -0.42 6.62
N ARG A 41 27.14 -1.03 7.28
CA ARG A 41 26.99 -1.09 8.74
C ARG A 41 27.54 -2.37 9.37
N LYS A 42 27.94 -3.37 8.58
CA LYS A 42 28.45 -4.68 9.02
C LYS A 42 29.70 -5.04 8.20
N ASP A 43 30.86 -5.06 8.82
CA ASP A 43 32.19 -5.25 8.18
C ASP A 43 32.46 -6.60 7.46
N ASN A 44 31.42 -7.41 7.16
CA ASN A 44 31.55 -8.72 6.51
C ASN A 44 30.78 -8.76 5.18
N PHE A 45 31.33 -8.12 4.14
CA PHE A 45 30.72 -8.15 2.80
C PHE A 45 31.27 -9.31 1.95
N ASP A 46 30.39 -10.22 1.54
CA ASP A 46 30.68 -11.24 0.53
C ASP A 46 30.02 -10.86 -0.81
N ILE A 47 30.84 -10.50 -1.78
CA ILE A 47 30.38 -10.12 -3.13
C ILE A 47 29.73 -11.28 -3.89
N SER A 48 30.12 -12.51 -3.59
CA SER A 48 29.57 -13.71 -4.24
C SER A 48 28.17 -14.01 -3.72
N GLU A 49 27.93 -13.82 -2.41
CA GLU A 49 26.62 -13.92 -1.80
C GLU A 49 25.69 -12.81 -2.32
N PHE A 50 26.18 -11.57 -2.39
CA PHE A 50 25.41 -10.45 -2.93
C PHE A 50 24.95 -10.70 -4.38
N LYS A 51 25.83 -11.18 -5.25
CA LYS A 51 25.48 -11.49 -6.66
C LYS A 51 24.45 -12.60 -6.79
N LYS A 52 24.47 -13.60 -5.89
CA LYS A 52 23.46 -14.66 -5.86
C LYS A 52 22.09 -14.11 -5.44
N GLU A 53 22.06 -13.21 -4.47
CA GLU A 53 20.80 -12.55 -4.05
C GLU A 53 20.27 -11.59 -5.14
N GLU A 54 21.17 -10.89 -5.85
CA GLU A 54 20.83 -9.93 -6.91
C GLU A 54 19.98 -10.54 -8.03
N GLU A 55 20.20 -11.82 -8.35
CA GLU A 55 19.41 -12.58 -9.32
C GLU A 55 17.91 -12.59 -8.96
N TYR A 56 17.58 -12.59 -7.66
CA TYR A 56 16.21 -12.67 -7.15
C TYR A 56 15.61 -11.29 -6.83
N PHE A 57 16.39 -10.20 -6.80
CA PHE A 57 15.85 -8.89 -6.43
C PHE A 57 14.70 -8.42 -7.34
N GLY A 58 13.67 -7.86 -6.74
CA GLY A 58 12.45 -7.45 -7.42
C GLY A 58 11.65 -8.60 -8.04
N THR A 59 11.96 -9.85 -7.70
CA THR A 59 11.20 -11.02 -8.16
C THR A 59 10.00 -11.23 -7.24
N ILE A 60 8.81 -11.32 -7.83
CA ILE A 60 7.56 -11.55 -7.11
C ILE A 60 6.88 -12.76 -7.75
N ALA A 61 6.52 -13.75 -6.93
CA ALA A 61 5.82 -14.96 -7.38
C ALA A 61 4.43 -15.04 -6.74
N PHE A 62 3.41 -15.31 -7.55
CA PHE A 62 2.05 -15.57 -7.10
C PHE A 62 1.56 -16.94 -7.54
N GLU A 63 0.73 -17.55 -6.70
CA GLU A 63 -0.01 -18.77 -6.99
C GLU A 63 -1.52 -18.44 -6.97
N SER A 64 -2.27 -18.95 -7.95
CA SER A 64 -3.73 -18.79 -8.03
C SER A 64 -4.39 -20.09 -8.45
N ASN A 65 -5.59 -20.34 -7.92
CA ASN A 65 -6.51 -21.36 -8.41
C ASN A 65 -7.40 -20.87 -9.55
N VAL A 66 -7.33 -19.58 -9.89
CA VAL A 66 -8.08 -18.93 -10.98
C VAL A 66 -7.12 -18.44 -12.05
N ASP A 67 -7.50 -18.68 -13.30
CA ASP A 67 -6.82 -18.14 -14.47
C ASP A 67 -7.08 -16.62 -14.55
N LEU A 68 -6.02 -15.83 -14.40
CA LEU A 68 -6.03 -14.38 -14.47
C LEU A 68 -5.02 -13.91 -15.53
N SER A 69 -5.19 -12.69 -16.02
CA SER A 69 -4.16 -12.02 -16.83
C SER A 69 -3.01 -11.53 -15.94
N LEU A 70 -1.82 -11.36 -16.53
CA LEU A 70 -0.69 -10.74 -15.81
C LEU A 70 -1.06 -9.33 -15.34
N GLU A 71 -1.85 -8.62 -16.14
CA GLU A 71 -2.44 -7.32 -15.84
C GLU A 71 -3.28 -7.34 -14.56
N ASP A 72 -4.20 -8.28 -14.44
CA ASP A 72 -5.07 -8.38 -13.27
C ASP A 72 -4.28 -8.75 -12.02
N VAL A 73 -3.37 -9.73 -12.11
CA VAL A 73 -2.57 -10.16 -10.96
C VAL A 73 -1.69 -9.04 -10.43
N TYR A 74 -0.97 -8.34 -11.30
CA TYR A 74 -0.13 -7.24 -10.85
C TYR A 74 -0.96 -6.03 -10.40
N THR A 75 -2.12 -5.78 -11.01
CA THR A 75 -3.05 -4.74 -10.53
C THR A 75 -3.55 -5.07 -9.11
N LEU A 76 -3.91 -6.34 -8.84
CA LEU A 76 -4.31 -6.78 -7.51
C LEU A 76 -3.17 -6.62 -6.49
N TYR A 77 -1.93 -6.91 -6.90
CA TYR A 77 -0.74 -6.65 -6.08
C TYR A 77 -0.53 -5.15 -5.80
N ASP A 78 -0.65 -4.29 -6.82
CA ASP A 78 -0.50 -2.84 -6.67
C ASP A 78 -1.60 -2.25 -5.76
N GLN A 79 -2.83 -2.76 -5.89
CA GLN A 79 -3.93 -2.41 -4.99
C GLN A 79 -3.67 -2.85 -3.55
N ARG A 80 -2.94 -3.95 -3.32
CA ARG A 80 -2.51 -4.36 -1.99
C ARG A 80 -1.54 -3.35 -1.37
N TRP A 81 -0.61 -2.80 -2.16
CA TRP A 81 0.30 -1.76 -1.68
C TRP A 81 -0.46 -0.50 -1.20
N GLU A 82 -1.51 -0.09 -1.91
CA GLU A 82 -2.38 1.01 -1.46
C GLU A 82 -3.01 0.71 -0.08
N ILE A 83 -3.38 -0.55 0.17
CA ILE A 83 -3.91 -0.99 1.47
C ILE A 83 -2.80 -1.01 2.54
N GLU A 84 -1.58 -1.40 2.20
CA GLU A 84 -0.42 -1.32 3.10
C GLU A 84 -0.07 0.12 3.48
N GLU A 85 -0.16 1.04 2.53
CA GLU A 85 -0.04 2.47 2.81
C GLU A 85 -1.17 2.97 3.72
N MET A 86 -2.41 2.49 3.54
CA MET A 86 -3.50 2.74 4.49
C MET A 86 -3.22 2.19 5.89
N PHE A 87 -2.64 0.98 6.02
CA PHE A 87 -2.28 0.45 7.34
C PHE A 87 -1.26 1.33 8.03
N ASN A 88 -0.23 1.76 7.31
CA ASN A 88 0.77 2.66 7.85
C ASN A 88 0.14 4.01 8.25
N PHE A 89 -0.75 4.55 7.43
CA PHE A 89 -1.51 5.75 7.76
C PHE A 89 -2.38 5.59 9.01
N TYR A 90 -3.16 4.50 9.12
CA TYR A 90 -3.99 4.22 10.29
C TYR A 90 -3.13 3.99 11.54
N LYS A 91 -2.02 3.25 11.46
CA LYS A 91 -1.12 3.04 12.60
C LYS A 91 -0.50 4.36 13.09
N ASN A 92 -0.15 5.26 12.16
CA ASN A 92 0.40 6.57 12.49
C ASN A 92 -0.64 7.53 13.07
N ILE A 93 -1.92 7.43 12.67
CA ILE A 93 -3.00 8.32 13.16
C ILE A 93 -3.66 7.78 14.42
N LEU A 94 -3.89 6.48 14.50
CA LEU A 94 -4.61 5.86 15.61
C LEU A 94 -3.74 5.65 16.84
N GLU A 95 -2.45 6.03 16.80
CA GLU A 95 -1.47 5.87 17.90
C GLU A 95 -1.73 4.62 18.74
N LEU A 96 -1.90 3.47 18.08
CA LEU A 96 -2.18 2.21 18.76
C LEU A 96 -0.92 1.84 19.53
N SER A 97 -0.87 2.32 20.77
CA SER A 97 0.27 2.23 21.67
C SER A 97 0.74 0.78 21.73
N LYS A 98 2.01 0.59 21.37
CA LYS A 98 2.67 -0.72 21.38
C LYS A 98 2.65 -1.26 22.82
N THR A 99 1.68 -2.12 23.14
CA THR A 99 1.76 -2.94 24.34
C THR A 99 2.85 -3.98 24.11
N ARG A 100 3.90 -3.94 24.95
CA ARG A 100 4.96 -4.95 24.99
C ARG A 100 4.38 -6.24 25.58
N VAL A 101 3.77 -7.07 24.73
CA VAL A 101 3.32 -8.42 25.10
C VAL A 101 3.85 -9.45 24.08
N HIS A 102 4.17 -10.64 24.58
CA HIS A 102 4.96 -11.72 23.99
C HIS A 102 4.50 -12.22 22.61
N SER A 103 5.44 -12.83 21.87
CA SER A 103 5.57 -12.80 20.40
C SER A 103 4.39 -13.34 19.58
N GLU A 104 3.66 -14.36 20.03
CA GLU A 104 2.61 -14.99 19.22
C GLU A 104 1.29 -14.20 19.24
N MET A 105 0.86 -13.76 20.42
CA MET A 105 -0.35 -12.92 20.55
C MET A 105 -0.20 -11.61 19.78
N LYS A 106 1.01 -11.06 19.72
CA LYS A 106 1.30 -9.87 18.91
C LYS A 106 1.12 -10.14 17.42
N VAL A 107 1.56 -11.29 16.92
CA VAL A 107 1.39 -11.66 15.50
C VAL A 107 -0.11 -11.78 15.19
N TYR A 108 -0.87 -12.56 15.95
CA TYR A 108 -2.32 -12.69 15.73
C TYR A 108 -3.07 -11.37 15.84
N THR A 109 -2.74 -10.53 16.84
CA THR A 109 -3.36 -9.20 17.00
C THR A 109 -3.01 -8.28 15.83
N THR A 110 -1.76 -8.32 15.35
CA THR A 110 -1.34 -7.52 14.21
C THR A 110 -2.07 -7.96 12.94
N GLU A 111 -2.16 -9.26 12.68
CA GLU A 111 -2.89 -9.80 11.54
C GLU A 111 -4.39 -9.50 11.62
N PHE A 112 -4.99 -9.55 12.81
CA PHE A 112 -6.39 -9.19 13.01
C PHE A 112 -6.67 -7.71 12.73
N ILE A 113 -5.83 -6.80 13.24
CA ILE A 113 -5.92 -5.36 12.96
C ILE A 113 -5.69 -5.09 11.47
N ASN A 114 -4.72 -5.80 10.85
CA ASN A 114 -4.52 -5.72 9.42
C ASN A 114 -5.80 -6.19 8.69
N TYR A 115 -6.41 -7.30 9.07
CA TYR A 115 -7.64 -7.75 8.44
C TYR A 115 -8.79 -6.73 8.56
N LEU A 116 -9.00 -6.13 9.74
CA LEU A 116 -10.01 -5.10 9.94
C LEU A 116 -9.76 -3.85 9.10
N SER A 117 -8.51 -3.38 9.03
CA SER A 117 -8.24 -2.18 8.22
C SER A 117 -8.25 -2.48 6.72
N LEU A 118 -8.05 -3.74 6.29
CA LEU A 118 -8.31 -4.16 4.91
C LEU A 118 -9.80 -4.00 4.58
N ILE A 119 -10.69 -4.51 5.45
CA ILE A 119 -12.14 -4.37 5.28
C ILE A 119 -12.55 -2.90 5.21
N ILE A 120 -12.06 -2.07 6.13
CA ILE A 120 -12.36 -0.63 6.16
C ILE A 120 -11.84 0.04 4.88
N GLY A 121 -10.58 -0.22 4.51
CA GLY A 121 -9.96 0.36 3.33
C GLY A 121 -10.69 0.01 2.03
N THR A 122 -11.06 -1.27 1.86
CA THR A 122 -11.87 -1.70 0.71
C THR A 122 -13.23 -1.01 0.69
N ARG A 123 -13.90 -0.86 1.84
CA ARG A 123 -15.19 -0.15 1.92
C ARG A 123 -15.06 1.32 1.53
N VAL A 124 -14.04 2.02 2.02
CA VAL A 124 -13.77 3.42 1.69
C VAL A 124 -13.43 3.57 0.20
N LYS A 125 -12.55 2.73 -0.32
CA LYS A 125 -12.18 2.72 -1.75
C LYS A 125 -13.40 2.49 -2.64
N ASN A 126 -14.26 1.55 -2.28
CA ASN A 126 -15.50 1.28 -3.02
C ASN A 126 -16.45 2.49 -3.02
N GLN A 127 -16.49 3.30 -1.96
CA GLN A 127 -17.25 4.54 -1.96
C GLN A 127 -16.66 5.59 -2.91
N PHE A 128 -15.32 5.73 -2.93
CA PHE A 128 -14.67 6.62 -3.89
C PHE A 128 -14.87 6.18 -5.34
N ILE A 129 -14.96 4.87 -5.59
CA ILE A 129 -15.30 4.34 -6.91
C ILE A 129 -16.74 4.69 -7.29
N LYS A 130 -17.71 4.50 -6.38
CA LYS A 130 -19.12 4.86 -6.61
C LYS A 130 -19.32 6.35 -6.91
N LEU A 131 -18.51 7.21 -6.32
CA LEU A 131 -18.52 8.66 -6.54
C LEU A 131 -17.64 9.09 -7.73
N ASP A 132 -17.10 8.14 -8.50
CA ASP A 132 -16.20 8.38 -9.64
C ASP A 132 -14.92 9.18 -9.31
N LEU A 133 -14.57 9.31 -8.03
CA LEU A 133 -13.39 10.07 -7.58
C LEU A 133 -12.07 9.44 -8.05
N HIS A 134 -12.06 8.12 -8.20
CA HIS A 134 -10.90 7.35 -8.70
C HIS A 134 -10.46 7.76 -10.12
N LYS A 135 -11.32 8.41 -10.91
CA LYS A 135 -10.98 8.89 -12.26
C LYS A 135 -10.04 10.09 -12.23
N ASN A 136 -10.11 10.89 -11.16
CA ASN A 136 -9.42 12.18 -11.07
C ASN A 136 -8.39 12.25 -9.94
N TYR A 137 -8.51 11.37 -8.94
CA TYR A 137 -7.67 11.37 -7.75
C TYR A 137 -7.21 9.97 -7.41
N SER A 138 -5.94 9.83 -7.02
CA SER A 138 -5.50 8.59 -6.37
C SER A 138 -6.07 8.50 -4.96
N PHE A 139 -6.19 7.27 -4.44
CA PHE A 139 -6.66 7.05 -3.08
C PHE A 139 -5.84 7.86 -2.06
N LYS A 140 -4.51 7.83 -2.20
CA LYS A 140 -3.56 8.59 -1.38
C LYS A 140 -3.85 10.10 -1.40
N GLN A 141 -4.06 10.68 -2.57
CA GLN A 141 -4.36 12.12 -2.70
C GLN A 141 -5.65 12.51 -1.98
N ILE A 142 -6.71 11.70 -2.12
CA ILE A 142 -7.98 11.93 -1.40
C ILE A 142 -7.73 11.96 0.10
N ILE A 143 -7.03 10.95 0.63
CA ILE A 143 -6.73 10.85 2.07
C ILE A 143 -5.86 12.02 2.56
N GLU A 144 -4.84 12.43 1.80
CA GLU A 144 -4.00 13.59 2.15
C GLU A 144 -4.79 14.89 2.20
N TYR A 145 -5.70 15.09 1.25
CA TYR A 145 -6.57 16.27 1.24
C TYR A 145 -7.51 16.24 2.45
N LEU A 146 -8.13 15.09 2.75
CA LEU A 146 -8.96 14.93 3.93
C LEU A 146 -8.19 15.11 5.24
N ARG A 147 -6.91 14.75 5.31
CA ARG A 147 -6.07 15.04 6.49
C ARG A 147 -5.92 16.54 6.76
N SER A 148 -6.00 17.36 5.73
CA SER A 148 -5.97 18.82 5.86
C SER A 148 -7.33 19.44 6.20
N TYR A 149 -8.41 18.65 6.14
CA TYR A 149 -9.75 19.08 6.51
C TYR A 149 -9.85 19.26 8.02
N LYS A 150 -10.18 20.48 8.46
CA LYS A 150 -10.32 20.81 9.88
C LYS A 150 -11.58 21.65 10.11
N MET A 151 -12.29 21.31 11.17
CA MET A 151 -13.41 22.08 11.68
C MET A 151 -12.97 22.75 12.98
N GLU A 152 -13.29 24.02 13.15
CA GLU A 152 -12.97 24.79 14.34
C GLU A 152 -14.26 25.28 14.98
N GLN A 153 -14.33 25.23 16.31
CA GLN A 153 -15.45 25.76 17.08
C GLN A 153 -15.01 27.05 17.75
N ILE A 154 -15.62 28.16 17.35
CA ILE A 154 -15.38 29.46 17.99
C ILE A 154 -16.46 29.67 19.06
N SER A 155 -16.03 29.75 20.32
CA SER A 155 -16.88 30.13 21.47
C SER A 155 -18.09 29.21 21.72
N GLY A 156 -17.96 27.92 21.43
CA GLY A 156 -18.94 26.89 21.84
C GLY A 156 -20.28 26.91 21.08
N LYS A 157 -20.46 27.79 20.09
CA LYS A 157 -21.76 27.99 19.44
C LYS A 157 -21.91 27.20 18.14
N GLU A 158 -20.89 27.15 17.27
CA GLU A 158 -20.98 26.44 15.99
C GLU A 158 -19.63 25.91 15.48
N TRP A 159 -19.65 24.73 14.88
CA TRP A 159 -18.51 24.19 14.12
C TRP A 159 -18.44 24.86 12.75
N LYS A 160 -17.31 25.51 12.45
CA LYS A 160 -17.06 26.15 11.15
C LYS A 160 -15.91 25.45 10.43
N LYS A 161 -16.05 25.26 9.11
CA LYS A 161 -14.96 24.79 8.25
C LYS A 161 -13.81 25.80 8.35
N SER A 162 -12.61 25.34 8.72
CA SER A 162 -11.44 26.23 8.80
C SER A 162 -11.03 26.71 7.40
N LYS A 163 -10.10 27.67 7.33
CA LYS A 163 -9.62 28.17 6.04
C LYS A 163 -8.85 27.06 5.31
N MET A 164 -9.45 26.54 4.25
CA MET A 164 -8.96 25.39 3.49
C MET A 164 -8.80 25.73 2.00
N LEU A 165 -7.91 25.00 1.32
CA LEU A 165 -7.66 25.16 -0.10
C LEU A 165 -8.89 24.73 -0.92
N LYS A 166 -9.13 25.41 -2.06
CA LYS A 166 -10.34 25.24 -2.89
C LYS A 166 -10.56 23.79 -3.32
N TYR A 167 -9.50 23.08 -3.69
CA TYR A 167 -9.59 21.68 -4.11
C TYR A 167 -10.00 20.74 -2.97
N VAL A 168 -9.57 21.01 -1.74
CA VAL A 168 -9.99 20.23 -0.55
C VAL A 168 -11.47 20.47 -0.26
N ARG A 169 -11.95 21.71 -0.47
CA ARG A 169 -13.36 22.06 -0.26
C ARG A 169 -14.25 21.35 -1.28
N ASN A 170 -13.88 21.42 -2.56
CA ASN A 170 -14.58 20.71 -3.62
C ASN A 170 -14.66 19.20 -3.36
N LEU A 171 -13.55 18.59 -2.89
CA LEU A 171 -13.52 17.18 -2.52
C LEU A 171 -14.44 16.88 -1.32
N ALA A 172 -14.43 17.72 -0.29
CA ALA A 172 -15.31 17.56 0.87
C ALA A 172 -16.79 17.66 0.47
N ASP A 173 -17.14 18.60 -0.41
CA ASP A 173 -18.51 18.76 -0.91
C ASP A 173 -18.94 17.54 -1.77
N LEU A 174 -18.05 16.99 -2.59
CA LEU A 174 -18.29 15.73 -3.34
C LEU A 174 -18.51 14.53 -2.43
N LEU A 175 -17.85 14.51 -1.27
CA LEU A 175 -17.99 13.50 -0.24
C LEU A 175 -19.14 13.78 0.73
N ASN A 176 -19.82 14.92 0.58
CA ASN A 176 -20.90 15.40 1.44
C ASN A 176 -20.49 15.52 2.92
N ILE A 177 -19.29 16.06 3.19
CA ILE A 177 -18.69 16.26 4.52
C ILE A 177 -18.20 17.69 4.78
#